data_AF-A0AAD6S1J4-F1
#
_entry.id   AF-A0AAD6S1J4-F1
#
_cell.length_a   1.000
_cell.length_b   1.000
_cell.length_c   1.000
_cell.angle_alpha   90.00
_cell.angle_beta   90.00
_cell.angle_gamma   90.00
#
_symmetry.space_group_name_H-M   'P 1'
#
loop_
_entity.id
_entity.type
_entity.pdbx_description
1 polymer ?
#
loop_
_entity_poly.entity_id
_entity_poly.type
_entity_poly.pdbx_seq_one_letter_code
_entity_poly.pdbx_strand_id
1 'polypeptide(L)'
;MGAKPWATAEQAEYLHSQMPDYVRRQAEHKLHLFWPPMQAGFFARWSEHARLGLPLPKDPNARKLTEDELAILGAALMARIKQLESWFRYQRKKINNAAVGGARAGGGSAAALRALFGLNASKRRRAHKPVEIFQKRNPELVNDALQEAGYNDSDNSDNEADSTPSPHIPPTRATRMRVRQRVVAALWTEASAEEKQVCEDEVEREKADLRAEELAGENDERTPSAFQDAIDAVEAVYSDIHEVTFKATGWVGYTLLAGPNPRMNGELSLKM
;
A
#
# COMPACT_ATOMS: atom_id res chain seq x y z
N MET A 1 -14.75 12.80 -11.74
CA MET A 1 -14.74 12.02 -13.00
C MET A 1 -13.57 11.05 -12.91
N GLY A 2 -13.80 9.74 -13.04
CA GLY A 2 -12.71 8.76 -12.98
C GLY A 2 -11.79 8.90 -14.20
N ALA A 3 -10.48 8.85 -14.00
CA ALA A 3 -9.53 8.85 -15.11
C ALA A 3 -9.85 7.70 -16.08
N LYS A 4 -9.93 8.00 -17.37
CA LYS A 4 -10.20 6.99 -18.40
C LYS A 4 -9.07 5.94 -18.36
N PRO A 5 -9.38 4.63 -18.34
CA PRO A 5 -8.35 3.60 -18.36
C PRO A 5 -7.49 3.75 -19.62
N TRP A 6 -6.17 3.63 -19.46
CA TRP A 6 -5.24 3.78 -20.59
C TRP A 6 -5.32 2.60 -21.57
N ALA A 7 -5.69 1.41 -21.07
CA ALA A 7 -5.83 0.20 -21.85
C ALA A 7 -7.25 0.07 -22.41
N THR A 8 -7.37 -0.38 -23.66
CA THR A 8 -8.67 -0.76 -24.23
C THR A 8 -9.21 -2.03 -23.54
N ALA A 9 -10.50 -2.34 -23.74
CA ALA A 9 -11.10 -3.54 -23.16
C ALA A 9 -10.37 -4.83 -23.61
N GLU A 10 -10.05 -4.92 -24.90
CA GLU A 10 -9.32 -6.06 -25.49
C GLU A 10 -7.89 -6.17 -24.92
N GLN A 11 -7.20 -5.04 -24.76
CA GLN A 11 -5.88 -5.01 -24.11
C GLN A 11 -5.98 -5.48 -22.66
N ALA A 12 -6.97 -5.00 -21.92
CA ALA A 12 -7.18 -5.39 -20.53
C ALA A 12 -7.46 -6.90 -20.42
N GLU A 13 -8.29 -7.46 -21.29
CA GLU A 13 -8.59 -8.90 -21.33
C GLU A 13 -7.33 -9.74 -21.56
N TYR A 14 -6.50 -9.36 -22.54
CA TYR A 14 -5.21 -10.02 -22.74
C TYR A 14 -4.32 -9.92 -21.51
N LEU A 15 -4.18 -8.73 -20.91
CA LEU A 15 -3.35 -8.55 -19.72
C LEU A 15 -3.88 -9.38 -18.53
N HIS A 16 -5.20 -9.49 -18.37
CA HIS A 16 -5.83 -10.35 -17.38
C HIS A 16 -5.51 -11.83 -17.63
N SER A 17 -5.51 -12.30 -18.88
CA SER A 17 -5.15 -13.68 -19.23
C SER A 17 -3.71 -14.04 -18.82
N GLN A 18 -2.82 -13.05 -18.73
CA GLN A 18 -1.41 -13.23 -18.35
C GLN A 18 -1.17 -13.16 -16.84
N MET A 19 -2.17 -12.77 -16.03
CA MET A 19 -2.05 -12.63 -14.58
C MET A 19 -1.62 -13.91 -13.86
N PRO A 20 -2.12 -15.12 -14.19
CA PRO A 20 -1.69 -16.34 -13.51
C PRO A 20 -0.19 -16.62 -13.66
N ASP A 21 0.37 -16.43 -14.86
CA ASP A 21 1.82 -16.61 -15.07
C ASP A 21 2.63 -15.52 -14.36
N TYR A 22 2.16 -14.26 -14.40
CA TYR A 22 2.80 -13.17 -13.65
C TYR A 22 2.92 -13.50 -12.16
N VAL A 23 1.82 -13.93 -11.52
CA VAL A 23 1.79 -14.26 -10.09
C VAL A 23 2.71 -15.45 -9.78
N ARG A 24 2.67 -16.51 -10.61
CA ARG A 24 3.56 -17.67 -10.48
C ARG A 24 5.03 -17.27 -10.56
N ARG A 25 5.42 -16.56 -11.62
CA ARG A 25 6.81 -16.12 -11.85
C ARG A 25 7.30 -15.17 -10.77
N GLN A 26 6.41 -14.35 -10.22
CA GLN A 26 6.72 -13.46 -9.12
C GLN A 26 6.97 -14.21 -7.80
N ALA A 27 6.18 -15.22 -7.48
CA ALA A 27 6.40 -16.07 -6.31
C ALA A 27 7.75 -16.80 -6.39
N GLU A 28 8.19 -17.17 -7.59
CA GLU A 28 9.51 -17.75 -7.84
C GLU A 28 10.65 -16.71 -7.95
N HIS A 29 10.38 -15.40 -7.81
CA HIS A 29 11.34 -14.33 -8.06
C HIS A 29 11.94 -14.30 -9.49
N LYS A 30 11.25 -14.85 -10.49
CA LYS A 30 11.68 -14.99 -11.90
C LYS A 30 10.92 -14.07 -12.87
N LEU A 31 10.62 -12.83 -12.46
CA LEU A 31 9.89 -11.87 -13.31
C LEU A 31 10.63 -11.51 -14.61
N HIS A 32 11.96 -11.59 -14.63
CA HIS A 32 12.76 -11.37 -15.83
C HIS A 32 12.44 -12.38 -16.96
N LEU A 33 11.91 -13.57 -16.62
CA LEU A 33 11.44 -14.56 -17.61
C LEU A 33 10.00 -14.29 -18.08
N PHE A 34 9.22 -13.53 -17.32
CA PHE A 34 7.83 -13.19 -17.66
C PHE A 34 7.75 -12.05 -18.67
N TRP A 35 8.54 -10.99 -18.45
CA TRP A 35 8.39 -9.75 -19.21
C TRP A 35 8.64 -9.90 -20.71
N PRO A 36 9.74 -10.52 -21.19
CA PRO A 36 10.02 -10.61 -22.62
C PRO A 36 8.91 -11.30 -23.44
N PRO A 37 8.44 -12.52 -23.10
CA PRO A 37 7.38 -13.17 -23.89
C PRO A 37 6.04 -12.44 -23.80
N MET A 38 5.67 -11.90 -22.62
CA MET A 38 4.43 -11.16 -22.46
C MET A 38 4.43 -9.87 -23.30
N GLN A 39 5.52 -9.10 -23.25
CA GLN A 39 5.69 -7.86 -24.03
C GLN A 39 5.71 -8.16 -25.53
N ALA A 40 6.43 -9.20 -25.96
CA ALA A 40 6.44 -9.62 -27.36
C ALA A 40 5.03 -9.96 -27.87
N GLY A 41 4.25 -10.72 -27.08
CA GLY A 41 2.86 -11.04 -27.41
C GLY A 41 1.94 -9.81 -27.44
N PHE A 42 2.15 -8.87 -26.52
CA PHE A 42 1.39 -7.60 -26.47
C PHE A 42 1.68 -6.73 -27.70
N PHE A 43 2.96 -6.46 -28.00
CA PHE A 43 3.36 -5.60 -29.10
C PHE A 43 3.15 -6.22 -30.49
N ALA A 44 3.04 -7.55 -30.58
CA ALA A 44 2.62 -8.21 -31.80
C ALA A 44 1.17 -7.88 -32.19
N ARG A 45 0.29 -7.66 -31.19
CA ARG A 45 -1.14 -7.33 -31.40
C ARG A 45 -1.37 -5.82 -31.47
N TRP A 46 -0.72 -5.07 -30.58
CA TRP A 46 -0.86 -3.61 -30.47
C TRP A 46 0.51 -2.95 -30.64
N SER A 47 0.98 -2.87 -31.88
CA SER A 47 2.27 -2.26 -32.17
C SER A 47 2.23 -0.75 -31.91
N GLU A 48 3.30 -0.21 -31.33
CA GLU A 48 3.44 1.24 -31.17
C GLU A 48 3.58 1.95 -32.52
N HIS A 49 4.06 1.24 -33.56
CA HIS A 49 4.02 1.71 -34.94
C HIS A 49 2.61 2.09 -35.39
N ALA A 50 1.65 1.18 -35.24
CA ALA A 50 0.27 1.44 -35.64
C ALA A 50 -0.35 2.59 -34.84
N ARG A 51 -0.04 2.70 -33.54
CA ARG A 51 -0.53 3.79 -32.68
C ARG A 51 0.02 5.17 -33.08
N LEU A 52 1.27 5.22 -33.48
CA LEU A 52 1.94 6.46 -33.90
C LEU A 52 1.75 6.78 -35.39
N GLY A 53 1.07 5.91 -36.15
CA GLY A 53 0.94 6.05 -37.60
C GLY A 53 2.28 5.87 -38.35
N LEU A 54 3.24 5.16 -37.75
CA LEU A 54 4.54 4.87 -38.36
C LEU A 54 4.48 3.61 -39.23
N PRO A 55 5.31 3.53 -40.29
CA PRO A 55 5.38 2.35 -41.15
C PRO A 55 5.67 1.07 -40.34
N LEU A 56 4.97 -0.02 -40.66
CA LEU A 56 5.21 -1.31 -40.02
C LEU A 56 6.52 -1.93 -40.54
N PRO A 57 7.38 -2.50 -39.69
CA PRO A 57 8.66 -3.08 -40.12
C PRO A 57 8.57 -4.19 -41.16
N LYS A 58 7.40 -4.84 -41.30
CA LYS A 58 7.18 -5.98 -42.21
C LYS A 58 6.66 -5.59 -43.59
N ASP A 59 6.37 -4.32 -43.83
CA ASP A 59 5.91 -3.87 -45.13
C ASP A 59 7.12 -3.69 -46.07
N PRO A 60 7.21 -4.46 -47.18
CA PRO A 60 8.34 -4.38 -48.10
C PRO A 60 8.46 -3.01 -48.77
N ASN A 61 7.39 -2.21 -48.78
CA ASN A 61 7.37 -0.86 -49.33
C ASN A 61 7.52 0.23 -48.25
N ALA A 62 7.73 -0.14 -46.98
CA ALA A 62 7.91 0.84 -45.92
C ALA A 62 9.18 1.65 -46.14
N ARG A 63 9.04 2.98 -46.11
CA ARG A 63 10.20 3.87 -45.98
C ARG A 63 10.94 3.57 -44.68
N LYS A 64 12.25 3.78 -44.70
CA LYS A 64 13.06 3.76 -43.47
C LYS A 64 12.57 4.88 -42.54
N LEU A 65 12.49 4.58 -41.25
CA LEU A 65 12.19 5.60 -40.23
C LEU A 65 13.36 6.58 -40.15
N THR A 66 13.06 7.85 -39.95
CA THR A 66 14.09 8.87 -39.65
C THR A 66 14.63 8.67 -38.23
N GLU A 67 15.77 9.28 -37.92
CA GLU A 67 16.36 9.22 -36.57
C GLU A 67 15.40 9.77 -35.50
N ASP A 68 14.74 10.89 -35.80
CA ASP A 68 13.72 11.49 -34.93
C ASP A 68 12.54 10.53 -34.68
N GLU A 69 12.07 9.85 -35.73
CA GLU A 69 10.97 8.87 -35.60
C GLU A 69 11.38 7.64 -34.80
N LEU A 70 12.63 7.18 -34.93
CA LEU A 70 13.18 6.12 -34.11
C LEU A 70 13.26 6.52 -32.64
N ALA A 71 13.66 7.77 -32.35
CA ALA A 71 13.69 8.29 -30.99
C ALA A 71 12.28 8.37 -30.38
N ILE A 72 11.29 8.88 -31.14
CA ILE A 72 9.88 8.94 -30.73
C ILE A 72 9.34 7.53 -30.46
N LEU A 73 9.60 6.58 -31.36
CA LEU A 73 9.18 5.18 -31.21
C LEU A 73 9.82 4.53 -29.98
N GLY A 74 11.12 4.74 -29.76
CA GLY A 74 11.84 4.24 -28.59
C GLY A 74 11.26 4.77 -27.28
N ALA A 75 11.00 6.08 -27.21
CA ALA A 75 10.37 6.71 -26.05
C ALA A 75 8.95 6.15 -25.80
N ALA A 76 8.16 5.98 -26.87
CA ALA A 76 6.81 5.42 -26.78
C ALA A 76 6.81 3.97 -26.28
N LEU A 77 7.72 3.13 -26.78
CA LEU A 77 7.89 1.74 -26.32
C LEU A 77 8.24 1.68 -24.84
N MET A 78 9.21 2.50 -24.40
CA MET A 78 9.63 2.55 -22.99
C MET A 78 8.50 3.04 -22.09
N ALA A 79 7.73 4.03 -22.51
CA ALA A 79 6.55 4.50 -21.79
C ALA A 79 5.49 3.39 -21.68
N ARG A 80 5.23 2.64 -22.76
CA ARG A 80 4.28 1.53 -22.76
C ARG A 80 4.74 0.38 -21.86
N ILE A 81 6.02 0.02 -21.89
CA ILE A 81 6.59 -1.00 -21.00
C ILE A 81 6.36 -0.62 -19.53
N LYS A 82 6.63 0.63 -19.16
CA LYS A 82 6.36 1.13 -17.79
C LYS A 82 4.88 1.07 -17.42
N GLN A 83 3.98 1.38 -18.36
CA GLN A 83 2.54 1.26 -18.15
C GLN A 83 2.10 -0.19 -17.91
N LEU A 84 2.62 -1.13 -18.70
CA LEU A 84 2.38 -2.57 -18.52
C LEU A 84 2.86 -3.03 -17.15
N GLU A 85 4.10 -2.72 -16.77
CA GLU A 85 4.64 -3.08 -15.46
C GLU A 85 3.80 -2.54 -14.30
N SER A 86 3.44 -1.26 -14.39
CA SER A 86 2.64 -0.57 -13.38
C SER A 86 1.24 -1.17 -13.29
N TRP A 87 0.65 -1.55 -14.41
CA TRP A 87 -0.65 -2.23 -14.46
C TRP A 87 -0.62 -3.57 -13.72
N PHE A 88 0.34 -4.46 -14.01
CA PHE A 88 0.45 -5.74 -13.31
C PHE A 88 0.70 -5.56 -11.81
N ARG A 89 1.56 -4.61 -11.42
CA ARG A 89 1.80 -4.28 -10.01
C ARG A 89 0.52 -3.78 -9.33
N TYR A 90 -0.27 -2.95 -10.00
CA TYR A 90 -1.53 -2.44 -9.49
C TYR A 90 -2.58 -3.54 -9.38
N GLN A 91 -2.74 -4.39 -10.40
CA GLN A 91 -3.68 -5.51 -10.36
C GLN A 91 -3.32 -6.50 -9.25
N ARG A 92 -2.03 -6.79 -9.05
CA ARG A 92 -1.59 -7.60 -7.92
C ARG A 92 -1.94 -6.93 -6.59
N LYS A 93 -1.69 -5.62 -6.43
CA LYS A 93 -2.14 -4.90 -5.24
C LYS A 93 -3.64 -5.00 -5.04
N LYS A 94 -4.44 -4.97 -6.11
CA LYS A 94 -5.90 -5.16 -6.04
C LYS A 94 -6.27 -6.58 -5.63
N ILE A 95 -5.63 -7.62 -6.20
CA ILE A 95 -5.85 -9.02 -5.81
C ILE A 95 -5.45 -9.24 -4.36
N ASN A 96 -4.26 -8.76 -3.98
CA ASN A 96 -3.79 -8.82 -2.59
C ASN A 96 -4.76 -8.06 -1.70
N ASN A 97 -5.13 -6.82 -2.00
CA ASN A 97 -6.06 -6.03 -1.22
C ASN A 97 -7.49 -6.57 -1.25
N ALA A 98 -7.87 -7.43 -2.19
CA ALA A 98 -9.16 -8.11 -2.22
C ALA A 98 -9.11 -9.40 -1.38
N ALA A 99 -8.03 -10.18 -1.48
CA ALA A 99 -7.77 -11.31 -0.60
C ALA A 99 -7.54 -10.88 0.87
N VAL A 100 -6.94 -9.72 1.05
CA VAL A 100 -6.68 -8.99 2.30
C VAL A 100 -7.83 -8.00 2.60
N GLY A 101 -8.83 -7.95 1.73
CA GLY A 101 -9.96 -7.01 1.76
C GLY A 101 -11.03 -7.34 2.79
N GLY A 102 -10.79 -8.36 3.62
CA GLY A 102 -11.40 -8.51 4.94
C GLY A 102 -10.39 -8.41 6.10
N ALA A 103 -9.08 -8.45 5.86
CA ALA A 103 -8.07 -8.54 6.92
C ALA A 103 -6.69 -8.10 6.44
N ARG A 104 -6.24 -6.89 6.83
CA ARG A 104 -4.89 -6.34 6.58
C ARG A 104 -3.77 -7.30 7.06
N ALA A 105 -3.19 -8.06 6.14
CA ALA A 105 -1.97 -8.83 6.31
C ALA A 105 -0.77 -7.87 6.37
N GLY A 106 -0.28 -7.66 7.58
CA GLY A 106 0.85 -6.80 7.90
C GLY A 106 1.04 -6.61 9.40
N GLY A 107 -0.03 -6.78 10.19
CA GLY A 107 0.07 -7.14 11.60
C GLY A 107 -0.17 -8.64 11.74
N GLY A 108 0.44 -9.28 12.74
CA GLY A 108 0.20 -10.70 13.05
C GLY A 108 -1.28 -11.05 13.18
N SER A 109 -1.60 -12.34 13.31
CA SER A 109 -2.96 -12.92 13.40
C SER A 109 -4.00 -12.05 14.12
N ALA A 110 -3.62 -11.33 15.17
CA ALA A 110 -4.46 -10.36 15.89
C ALA A 110 -5.05 -9.21 15.04
N ALA A 111 -4.35 -8.71 14.02
CA ALA A 111 -4.83 -7.63 13.15
C ALA A 111 -5.85 -8.11 12.12
N ALA A 112 -5.69 -9.34 11.63
CA ALA A 112 -6.66 -10.01 10.76
C ALA A 112 -7.95 -10.33 11.51
N LEU A 113 -7.83 -10.87 12.73
CA LEU A 113 -8.94 -11.15 13.64
C LEU A 113 -9.74 -9.87 13.96
N ARG A 114 -9.06 -8.77 14.33
CA ARG A 114 -9.75 -7.49 14.62
C ARG A 114 -10.51 -6.92 13.41
N ALA A 115 -9.95 -7.07 12.20
CA ALA A 115 -10.61 -6.60 10.98
C ALA A 115 -11.84 -7.45 10.62
N LEU A 116 -11.77 -8.76 10.82
CA LEU A 116 -12.88 -9.70 10.62
C LEU A 116 -14.04 -9.48 11.59
N PHE A 117 -13.75 -9.09 12.84
CA PHE A 117 -14.79 -8.91 13.86
C PHE A 117 -15.55 -7.60 13.81
N GLY A 118 -15.35 -6.78 12.78
CA GLY A 118 -15.98 -5.46 12.73
C GLY A 118 -15.70 -4.64 14.00
N LEU A 119 -14.60 -4.97 14.72
CA LEU A 119 -14.04 -4.15 15.79
C LEU A 119 -13.49 -2.94 15.06
N ASN A 120 -14.42 -2.03 14.77
CA ASN A 120 -14.23 -0.95 13.83
C ASN A 120 -12.86 -0.37 14.11
N ALA A 121 -12.01 -0.41 13.09
CA ALA A 121 -10.89 0.49 13.01
C ALA A 121 -11.47 1.90 12.89
N SER A 122 -12.10 2.41 13.97
CA SER A 122 -12.02 3.82 14.31
C SER A 122 -10.55 4.12 14.12
N LYS A 123 -10.26 4.96 13.12
CA LYS A 123 -8.92 5.13 12.52
C LYS A 123 -7.90 5.08 13.65
N ARG A 124 -7.24 3.93 13.87
CA ARG A 124 -6.54 3.70 15.13
C ARG A 124 -5.45 4.75 15.17
N ARG A 125 -5.68 5.80 15.96
CA ARG A 125 -4.75 6.90 16.08
C ARG A 125 -3.61 6.29 16.84
N ARG A 126 -2.46 6.10 16.19
CA ARG A 126 -1.25 5.80 16.93
C ARG A 126 -1.00 7.02 17.83
N ALA A 127 -0.60 6.79 19.08
CA ALA A 127 -0.01 7.87 19.85
C ALA A 127 1.15 8.47 19.05
N HIS A 128 1.29 9.79 19.10
CA HIS A 128 2.41 10.45 18.46
C HIS A 128 3.71 9.98 19.11
N LYS A 129 4.80 10.08 18.36
CA LYS A 129 6.15 9.91 18.95
C LYS A 129 6.53 11.20 19.70
N PRO A 130 7.42 11.14 20.71
CA PRO A 130 7.86 12.35 21.42
C PRO A 130 8.39 13.45 20.48
N VAL A 131 9.14 13.05 19.44
CA VAL A 131 9.64 13.97 18.39
C VAL A 131 8.52 14.64 17.59
N GLU A 132 7.40 13.94 17.36
CA GLU A 132 6.24 14.50 16.66
C GLU A 132 5.48 15.50 17.55
N ILE A 133 5.40 15.24 18.86
CA ILE A 133 4.86 16.18 19.86
C ILE A 133 5.76 17.42 19.97
N PHE A 134 7.08 17.23 20.05
CA PHE A 134 8.05 18.32 20.06
C PHE A 134 7.89 19.25 18.85
N GLN A 135 7.80 18.68 17.64
CA GLN A 135 7.57 19.45 16.42
C GLN A 135 6.25 20.23 16.47
N LYS A 136 5.21 19.65 17.05
CA LYS A 136 3.90 20.30 17.19
C LYS A 136 3.93 21.45 18.20
N ARG A 137 4.72 21.32 19.26
CA ARG A 137 4.87 22.34 20.31
C ARG A 137 5.77 23.50 19.88
N ASN A 138 6.77 23.24 19.05
CA ASN A 138 7.77 24.22 18.62
C ASN A 138 7.75 24.43 17.10
N PRO A 139 6.63 24.89 16.51
CA PRO A 139 6.54 25.06 15.07
C PRO A 139 7.51 26.12 14.54
N GLU A 140 7.70 27.23 15.28
CA GLU A 140 8.59 28.33 14.89
C GLU A 140 10.06 27.87 14.83
N LEU A 141 10.58 27.29 15.91
CA LEU A 141 11.94 26.75 15.98
C LEU A 141 12.23 25.74 14.86
N VAL A 142 11.28 24.84 14.57
CA VAL A 142 11.43 23.86 13.50
C VAL A 142 11.40 24.52 12.13
N ASN A 143 10.52 25.49 11.91
CA ASN A 143 10.44 26.20 10.63
C ASN A 143 11.68 27.05 10.36
N ASP A 144 12.21 27.74 11.37
CA ASP A 144 13.43 28.55 11.27
C ASP A 144 14.62 27.65 10.89
N ALA A 145 14.81 26.54 11.60
CA ALA A 145 15.88 25.59 11.30
C ALA A 145 15.71 24.91 9.93
N LEU A 146 14.47 24.71 9.49
CA LEU A 146 14.19 24.20 8.14
C LEU A 146 14.56 25.24 7.07
N GLN A 147 14.20 26.51 7.29
CA GLN A 147 14.54 27.61 6.38
C GLN A 147 16.05 27.80 6.28
N GLU A 148 16.78 27.76 7.41
CA GLU A 148 18.26 27.76 7.43
C GLU A 148 18.87 26.58 6.68
N ALA A 149 18.24 25.40 6.75
CA ALA A 149 18.65 24.22 5.99
C ALA A 149 18.26 24.27 4.49
N GLY A 150 17.69 25.39 4.01
CA GLY A 150 17.26 25.58 2.64
C GLY A 150 15.98 24.83 2.27
N TYR A 151 15.14 24.49 3.25
CA TYR A 151 13.84 23.87 3.02
C TYR A 151 12.79 24.95 2.69
N ASN A 152 12.32 24.97 1.44
CA ASN A 152 11.20 25.82 1.01
C ASN A 152 9.93 24.98 0.82
N ASP A 153 8.88 25.26 1.59
CA ASP A 153 7.59 24.55 1.51
C ASP A 153 6.72 25.00 0.31
N SER A 154 7.05 26.15 -0.28
CA SER A 154 6.36 26.74 -1.45
C SER A 154 6.53 25.94 -2.76
N ASP A 155 7.50 25.02 -2.81
CA ASP A 155 7.77 24.15 -3.97
C ASP A 155 6.87 22.90 -4.04
N ASN A 156 5.75 22.89 -3.31
CA ASN A 156 4.69 21.88 -3.45
C ASN A 156 3.69 22.19 -4.57
N SER A 157 3.99 23.17 -5.43
CA SER A 157 3.30 23.37 -6.69
C SER A 157 3.58 22.19 -7.63
N ASP A 158 2.80 21.13 -7.49
CA ASP A 158 2.66 20.05 -8.49
C ASP A 158 2.00 20.56 -9.80
N ASN A 159 1.95 21.87 -10.04
CA ASN A 159 1.54 22.42 -11.33
C ASN A 159 2.65 22.16 -12.36
N GLU A 160 2.54 20.99 -12.97
CA GLU A 160 3.29 20.44 -14.10
C GLU A 160 2.96 21.19 -15.42
N ALA A 161 2.78 22.51 -15.36
CA ALA A 161 2.44 23.34 -16.51
C ALA A 161 3.38 24.54 -16.55
N ASP A 162 4.38 24.42 -17.42
CA ASP A 162 5.08 25.53 -18.04
C ASP A 162 6.08 26.29 -17.15
N SER A 163 7.28 25.73 -17.00
CA SER A 163 8.46 26.50 -16.60
C SER A 163 9.70 25.94 -17.28
N THR A 164 10.31 26.81 -18.07
CA THR A 164 11.63 26.71 -18.69
C THR A 164 12.67 26.01 -17.80
N PRO A 165 13.64 25.29 -18.40
CA PRO A 165 14.62 24.49 -17.66
C PRO A 165 15.56 25.40 -16.85
N SER A 166 15.30 25.52 -15.55
CA SER A 166 16.27 26.06 -14.60
C SER A 166 17.30 24.98 -14.23
N PRO A 167 18.60 25.29 -14.06
CA PRO A 167 19.67 24.29 -13.92
C PRO A 167 19.69 23.54 -12.58
N HIS A 168 18.83 23.91 -11.64
CA HIS A 168 18.72 23.25 -10.34
C HIS A 168 17.47 22.38 -10.31
N ILE A 169 17.67 21.06 -10.42
CA ILE A 169 16.61 20.07 -10.21
C ILE A 169 16.04 20.30 -8.80
N PRO A 170 14.75 20.64 -8.66
CA PRO A 170 14.16 20.84 -7.34
C PRO A 170 14.26 19.54 -6.54
N PRO A 171 14.58 19.62 -5.24
CA PRO A 171 14.76 18.44 -4.42
C PRO A 171 13.50 17.59 -4.43
N THR A 172 13.64 16.30 -4.76
CA THR A 172 12.50 15.37 -4.75
C THR A 172 11.80 15.38 -3.39
N ARG A 173 10.50 15.04 -3.34
CA ARG A 173 9.76 14.88 -2.08
C ARG A 173 10.49 14.01 -1.06
N ALA A 174 11.18 12.96 -1.51
CA ALA A 174 11.97 12.09 -0.65
C ALA A 174 13.17 12.83 -0.04
N THR A 175 13.88 13.63 -0.84
CA THR A 175 14.98 14.48 -0.37
C THR A 175 14.49 15.50 0.65
N ARG A 176 13.37 16.19 0.37
CA ARG A 176 12.73 17.14 1.31
C ARG A 176 12.37 16.48 2.63
N MET A 177 11.74 15.30 2.59
CA MET A 177 11.43 14.55 3.81
C MET A 177 12.67 14.15 4.61
N ARG A 178 13.77 13.77 3.95
CA ARG A 178 15.04 13.44 4.63
C ARG A 178 15.66 14.66 5.31
N VAL A 179 15.66 15.82 4.64
CA VAL A 179 16.13 17.08 5.23
C VAL A 179 15.32 17.41 6.48
N ARG A 180 13.99 17.35 6.38
CA ARG A 180 13.09 17.61 7.51
C ARG A 180 13.31 16.65 8.68
N GLN A 181 13.42 15.35 8.40
CA GLN A 181 13.69 14.35 9.44
C GLN A 181 15.03 14.59 10.13
N ARG A 182 16.08 14.97 9.39
CA ARG A 182 17.40 15.26 9.94
C ARG A 182 17.39 16.50 10.84
N VAL A 183 16.77 17.59 10.38
CA VAL A 183 16.68 18.85 11.14
C VAL A 183 15.91 18.62 12.44
N VAL A 184 14.73 18.00 12.36
CA VAL A 184 13.91 17.73 13.55
C VAL A 184 14.63 16.79 14.52
N ALA A 185 15.37 15.79 14.04
CA ALA A 185 16.15 14.90 14.90
C ALA A 185 17.31 15.62 15.60
N ALA A 186 17.98 16.56 14.93
CA ALA A 186 19.05 17.37 15.53
C ALA A 186 18.48 18.27 16.64
N LEU A 187 17.41 19.02 16.35
CA LEU A 187 16.73 19.86 17.34
C LEU A 187 16.24 19.05 18.55
N TRP A 188 15.65 17.87 18.31
CA TRP A 188 15.24 16.99 19.41
C TRP A 188 16.44 16.50 20.24
N THR A 189 17.60 16.26 19.63
CA THR A 189 18.80 15.83 20.36
C THR A 189 19.31 16.95 21.26
N GLU A 190 19.28 18.19 20.78
CA GLU A 190 19.72 19.40 21.48
C GLU A 190 18.71 19.92 22.51
N ALA A 191 17.44 19.55 22.40
CA ALA A 191 16.39 19.95 23.33
C ALA A 191 16.74 19.58 24.78
N SER A 192 16.31 20.44 25.71
CA SER A 192 16.56 20.28 27.13
C SER A 192 15.91 19.00 27.68
N ALA A 193 16.46 18.47 28.77
CA ALA A 193 15.87 17.29 29.41
C ALA A 193 14.43 17.54 29.89
N GLU A 194 14.14 18.76 30.36
CA GLU A 194 12.80 19.17 30.78
C GLU A 194 11.80 19.16 29.62
N GLU A 195 12.19 19.69 28.47
CA GLU A 195 11.32 19.72 27.30
C GLU A 195 11.06 18.32 26.72
N LYS A 196 12.09 17.47 26.75
CA LYS A 196 11.94 16.05 26.39
C LYS A 196 10.94 15.35 27.31
N GLN A 197 11.06 15.57 28.63
CA GLN A 197 10.14 15.01 29.62
C GLN A 197 8.70 15.46 29.37
N VAL A 198 8.46 16.75 29.11
CA VAL A 198 7.12 17.27 28.79
C VAL A 198 6.52 16.57 27.56
N CYS A 199 7.33 16.34 26.51
CA CYS A 199 6.86 15.63 25.33
C CYS A 199 6.56 14.15 25.61
N GLU A 200 7.35 13.50 26.47
CA GLU A 200 7.11 12.11 26.89
C GLU A 200 5.83 11.98 27.74
N ASP A 201 5.61 12.90 28.68
CA ASP A 201 4.41 12.94 29.51
C ASP A 201 3.15 13.15 28.66
N GLU A 202 3.22 13.99 27.62
CA GLU A 202 2.12 14.16 26.66
C GLU A 202 1.85 12.90 25.84
N VAL A 203 2.90 12.17 25.43
CA VAL A 203 2.73 10.88 24.74
C VAL A 203 2.09 9.85 25.66
N GLU A 204 2.48 9.79 26.93
CA GLU A 204 1.84 8.89 27.90
C GLU A 204 0.39 9.27 28.17
N ARG A 205 0.07 10.57 28.23
CA ARG A 205 -1.33 11.03 28.30
C ARG A 205 -2.11 10.62 27.04
N GLU A 206 -1.57 10.85 25.84
CA GLU A 206 -2.24 10.43 24.60
C GLU A 206 -2.42 8.90 24.54
N LYS A 207 -1.44 8.11 25.01
CA LYS A 207 -1.59 6.65 25.13
C LYS A 207 -2.67 6.27 26.13
N ALA A 208 -2.75 6.96 27.27
CA ALA A 208 -3.78 6.72 28.27
C ALA A 208 -5.17 7.06 27.72
N ASP A 209 -5.31 8.18 27.02
CA ASP A 209 -6.56 8.59 26.36
C ASP A 209 -6.98 7.58 25.31
N LEU A 210 -6.06 7.16 24.43
CA LEU A 210 -6.33 6.13 23.42
C LEU A 210 -6.72 4.79 24.03
N ARG A 211 -6.11 4.43 25.16
CA ARG A 211 -6.45 3.20 25.90
C ARG A 211 -7.82 3.32 26.56
N ALA A 212 -8.14 4.48 27.12
CA ALA A 212 -9.45 4.76 27.71
C ALA A 212 -10.55 4.77 26.64
N GLU A 213 -10.30 5.35 25.47
CA GLU A 213 -11.19 5.29 24.31
C GLU A 213 -11.37 3.86 23.80
N GLU A 214 -10.31 3.05 23.74
CA GLU A 214 -10.40 1.62 23.36
C GLU A 214 -11.26 0.83 24.36
N LEU A 215 -11.10 1.09 25.67
CA LEU A 215 -11.93 0.49 26.73
C LEU A 215 -13.38 1.00 26.71
N ALA A 216 -13.60 2.27 26.41
CA ALA A 216 -14.94 2.87 26.36
C ALA A 216 -15.72 2.43 25.11
N GLY A 217 -15.05 2.26 23.97
CA GLY A 217 -15.63 1.73 22.74
C GLY A 217 -15.94 0.22 22.79
N GLU A 218 -15.49 -0.49 23.83
CA GLU A 218 -15.90 -1.88 24.08
C GLU A 218 -17.29 -2.00 24.74
N ASN A 219 -17.88 -0.89 25.21
CA ASN A 219 -19.21 -0.85 25.83
C ASN A 219 -20.37 -0.53 24.87
N ASP A 220 -20.13 -0.41 23.55
CA ASP A 220 -21.24 -0.49 22.60
C ASP A 220 -21.86 -1.88 22.74
N GLU A 221 -23.14 -1.94 23.14
CA GLU A 221 -23.92 -3.16 23.38
C GLU A 221 -23.75 -4.17 22.23
N ARG A 222 -22.74 -5.04 22.33
CA ARG A 222 -22.55 -6.09 21.34
C ARG A 222 -23.74 -7.02 21.47
N THR A 223 -24.54 -7.06 20.41
CA THR A 223 -25.66 -7.99 20.33
C THR A 223 -25.14 -9.43 20.41
N PRO A 224 -25.93 -10.39 20.91
CA PRO A 224 -25.54 -11.80 20.87
C PRO A 224 -25.16 -12.28 19.46
N SER A 225 -25.77 -11.72 18.41
CA SER A 225 -25.38 -11.98 17.02
C SER A 225 -23.94 -11.55 16.75
N ALA A 226 -23.54 -10.34 17.16
CA ALA A 226 -22.19 -9.83 16.94
C ALA A 226 -21.12 -10.70 17.64
N PHE A 227 -21.43 -11.25 18.83
CA PHE A 227 -20.54 -12.21 19.49
C PHE A 227 -20.43 -13.52 18.72
N GLN A 228 -21.54 -14.04 18.18
CA GLN A 228 -21.49 -15.27 17.40
C GLN A 228 -20.78 -15.08 16.06
N ASP A 229 -21.01 -13.96 15.37
CA ASP A 229 -20.31 -13.63 14.14
C ASP A 229 -18.79 -13.54 14.38
N ALA A 230 -18.39 -13.05 15.57
CA ALA A 230 -17.00 -13.08 15.98
C ALA A 230 -16.49 -14.51 16.23
N ILE A 231 -17.26 -15.37 16.89
CA ILE A 231 -16.87 -16.78 17.07
C ILE A 231 -16.71 -17.47 15.71
N ASP A 232 -17.66 -17.30 14.80
CA ASP A 232 -17.64 -17.92 13.47
C ASP A 232 -16.47 -17.40 12.61
N ALA A 233 -16.08 -16.12 12.74
CA ALA A 233 -14.91 -15.59 12.04
C ALA A 233 -13.57 -16.05 12.67
N VAL A 234 -13.50 -16.32 13.98
CA VAL A 234 -12.33 -16.97 14.60
C VAL A 234 -12.11 -18.34 13.97
N GLU A 235 -13.19 -19.11 13.82
CA GLU A 235 -13.19 -20.47 13.24
C GLU A 235 -12.59 -20.47 11.82
N ALA A 236 -13.02 -19.55 10.96
CA ALA A 236 -12.50 -19.42 9.60
C ALA A 236 -10.98 -19.16 9.57
N VAL A 237 -10.48 -18.28 10.43
CA VAL A 237 -9.03 -17.98 10.51
C VAL A 237 -8.23 -19.19 10.96
N TYR A 238 -8.69 -19.92 11.98
CA TYR A 238 -8.00 -21.12 12.42
C TYR A 238 -8.05 -22.24 11.38
N SER A 239 -9.16 -22.38 10.65
CA SER A 239 -9.26 -23.32 9.53
C SER A 239 -8.18 -23.05 8.47
N ASP A 240 -8.02 -21.80 8.05
CA ASP A 240 -6.98 -21.43 7.07
C ASP A 240 -5.56 -21.73 7.60
N ILE A 241 -5.30 -21.41 8.87
CA ILE A 241 -4.01 -21.70 9.51
C ILE A 241 -3.74 -23.20 9.53
N HIS A 242 -4.71 -24.00 9.98
CA HIS A 242 -4.59 -25.45 10.04
C HIS A 242 -4.41 -26.06 8.64
N GLU A 243 -5.12 -25.58 7.63
CA GLU A 243 -4.97 -26.07 6.26
C GLU A 243 -3.56 -25.81 5.71
N VAL A 244 -3.03 -24.61 5.95
CA VAL A 244 -1.66 -24.26 5.55
C VAL A 244 -0.63 -25.11 6.31
N THR A 245 -0.79 -25.28 7.63
CA THR A 245 0.09 -26.12 8.44
C THR A 245 0.06 -27.57 7.95
N PHE A 246 -1.13 -28.13 7.73
CA PHE A 246 -1.28 -29.51 7.24
C PHE A 246 -0.62 -29.70 5.87
N LYS A 247 -0.85 -28.80 4.92
CA LYS A 247 -0.21 -28.87 3.59
C LYS A 247 1.31 -28.79 3.66
N ALA A 248 1.84 -27.99 4.59
CA ALA A 248 3.27 -27.77 4.70
C ALA A 248 4.00 -28.88 5.47
N THR A 249 3.37 -29.45 6.50
CA THR A 249 4.06 -30.33 7.47
C THR A 249 3.41 -31.71 7.62
N GLY A 250 2.18 -31.90 7.13
CA GLY A 250 1.36 -33.08 7.39
C GLY A 250 0.79 -33.14 8.82
N TRP A 251 1.05 -32.14 9.67
CA TRP A 251 0.55 -32.12 11.03
C TRP A 251 -0.90 -31.65 11.07
N VAL A 252 -1.68 -32.30 11.92
CA VAL A 252 -3.07 -31.92 12.20
C VAL A 252 -3.11 -31.24 13.57
N GLY A 253 -3.68 -30.04 13.60
CA GLY A 253 -3.95 -29.29 14.83
C GLY A 253 -5.45 -29.19 15.07
N TYR A 254 -5.85 -29.09 16.34
CA TYR A 254 -7.22 -28.76 16.72
C TYR A 254 -7.20 -27.50 17.59
N THR A 255 -8.21 -26.66 17.41
CA THR A 255 -8.44 -25.47 18.24
C THR A 255 -9.78 -25.65 18.93
N LEU A 256 -9.77 -25.55 20.26
CA LEU A 256 -10.99 -25.65 21.06
C LEU A 256 -11.33 -24.27 21.61
N LEU A 257 -12.51 -23.78 21.25
CA LEU A 257 -13.09 -22.55 21.80
C LEU A 257 -14.25 -22.94 22.72
N ALA A 258 -14.22 -22.50 23.97
CA ALA A 258 -15.26 -22.79 24.95
C ALA A 258 -15.80 -21.48 25.55
N GLY A 259 -17.12 -21.36 25.65
CA GLY A 259 -17.81 -20.23 26.23
C GLY A 259 -19.33 -20.34 26.12
N PRO A 260 -20.09 -19.42 26.75
CA PRO A 260 -21.54 -19.33 26.60
C PRO A 260 -21.91 -19.12 25.14
N ASN A 261 -22.85 -19.89 24.59
CA ASN A 261 -23.29 -19.72 23.21
C ASN A 261 -24.23 -18.49 23.12
N PRO A 262 -23.82 -17.42 22.40
CA PRO A 262 -24.63 -16.21 22.30
C PRO A 262 -26.01 -16.44 21.64
N ARG A 263 -26.13 -17.40 20.71
CA ARG A 263 -27.42 -17.73 20.06
C ARG A 263 -28.36 -18.51 20.99
N MET A 264 -27.83 -19.18 22.00
CA MET A 264 -28.59 -19.98 22.97
C MET A 264 -28.72 -19.28 24.33
N ASN A 265 -28.76 -17.94 24.33
CA ASN A 265 -28.88 -17.13 25.55
C ASN A 265 -27.85 -17.48 26.64
N GLY A 266 -26.65 -17.89 26.23
CA GLY A 266 -25.55 -18.23 27.14
C GLY A 266 -25.49 -19.69 27.61
N GLU A 267 -26.33 -20.59 27.09
CA GLU A 267 -26.17 -22.02 27.35
C GLU A 267 -24.84 -22.55 26.80
N LEU A 268 -24.24 -23.51 27.49
CA LEU A 268 -23.03 -24.19 27.05
C LEU A 268 -23.40 -25.20 25.97
N SER A 269 -22.91 -25.00 24.74
CA SER A 269 -23.03 -25.97 23.66
C SER A 269 -21.67 -26.28 23.08
N LEU A 270 -21.37 -27.57 22.88
CA LEU A 270 -20.18 -27.99 22.16
C LEU A 270 -20.46 -27.90 20.65
N LYS A 271 -19.68 -27.09 19.95
CA LYS A 271 -19.57 -27.09 18.50
C LYS A 271 -18.30 -27.89 18.17
N MET A 272 -18.48 -29.10 17.63
CA MET A 272 -17.38 -29.95 17.15
C MET A 272 -17.07 -29.64 15.69
#